data_AF-A0A9W9BH27-F1
#
_entry.id   AF-A0A9W9BH27-F1
#
_cell.length_a   1.000
_cell.length_b   1.000
_cell.length_c   1.000
_cell.angle_alpha   90.00
_cell.angle_beta   90.00
_cell.angle_gamma   90.00
#
_symmetry.space_group_name_H-M   'P 1'
#
loop_
_entity.id
_entity.type
_entity.pdbx_description
1 polymer ?
#
loop_
_entity_poly.entity_id
_entity_poly.type
_entity_poly.pdbx_seq_one_letter_code
_entity_poly.pdbx_strand_id
1 'polypeptide(L)'
;MPLYEFHHILPLTGVEKSRLARLITDWHATTFKAPRFIVNCRFVDIRASSSEDFWVGGRQLKTNKLMITLRSGTGRTAEQYAGITNKMVSLWNDSIQEVQATGREKELKDVFIMGSYDSAFERGFMLPMPGKFEEWVAENEAKFRELASGGDEIFQDLVEELETRPEFKVASNV
;
A
#
# COMPACT_ATOMS: atom_id res chain seq x y z
N MET A 1 -6.58 5.09 -1.74
CA MET A 1 -7.02 3.89 -1.00
C MET A 1 -6.52 2.65 -1.69
N PRO A 2 -5.30 2.21 -1.38
CA PRO A 2 -4.79 0.93 -1.83
C PRO A 2 -4.87 -0.16 -0.76
N LEU A 3 -5.07 -1.40 -1.19
CA LEU A 3 -4.70 -2.60 -0.43
C LEU A 3 -3.61 -3.35 -1.20
N TYR A 4 -2.44 -3.51 -0.58
CA TYR A 4 -1.34 -4.33 -1.06
C TYR A 4 -1.34 -5.66 -0.30
N GLU A 5 -1.81 -6.73 -0.93
CA GLU A 5 -1.89 -8.07 -0.32
C GLU A 5 -0.82 -8.99 -0.91
N PHE A 6 0.17 -9.33 -0.08
CA PHE A 6 1.26 -10.24 -0.41
C PHE A 6 0.90 -11.66 -0.01
N HIS A 7 0.79 -12.56 -0.99
CA HIS A 7 0.75 -14.00 -0.77
C HIS A 7 2.19 -14.50 -0.88
N HIS A 8 2.76 -15.02 0.19
CA HIS A 8 4.19 -15.34 0.23
C HIS A 8 4.47 -16.80 0.63
N ILE A 9 5.46 -17.40 -0.04
CA ILE A 9 6.04 -18.70 0.30
C ILE A 9 7.35 -18.56 1.09
N LEU A 10 7.77 -17.32 1.38
CA LEU A 10 8.98 -17.03 2.14
C LEU A 10 8.73 -17.00 3.65
N PRO A 11 9.74 -17.35 4.48
CA PRO A 11 9.68 -17.22 5.94
C PRO A 11 9.83 -15.77 6.41
N LEU A 12 8.96 -14.86 5.95
CA LEU A 12 9.02 -13.44 6.30
C LEU A 12 8.73 -13.23 7.79
N THR A 13 9.65 -12.59 8.50
CA THR A 13 9.49 -12.18 9.90
C THR A 13 8.77 -10.84 10.00
N GLY A 14 8.54 -10.37 11.23
CA GLY A 14 8.02 -9.02 11.46
C GLY A 14 8.93 -7.93 10.88
N VAL A 15 10.23 -8.16 10.79
CA VAL A 15 11.21 -7.18 10.27
C VAL A 15 11.02 -6.98 8.77
N GLU A 16 10.98 -8.06 7.96
CA GLU A 16 10.80 -7.93 6.51
C GLU A 16 9.40 -7.39 6.18
N LYS A 17 8.36 -7.85 6.88
CA LYS A 17 6.99 -7.36 6.69
C LYS A 17 6.87 -5.87 7.01
N SER A 18 7.45 -5.43 8.13
CA SER A 18 7.45 -4.02 8.53
C SER A 18 8.23 -3.16 7.54
N ARG A 19 9.41 -3.60 7.11
CA ARG A 19 10.23 -2.91 6.10
C ARG A 19 9.46 -2.73 4.79
N LEU A 20 8.86 -3.80 4.28
CA LEU A 20 8.11 -3.78 3.02
C LEU A 20 6.86 -2.88 3.12
N ALA A 21 6.10 -2.99 4.21
CA ALA A 21 4.94 -2.13 4.45
C ALA A 21 5.32 -0.65 4.52
N ARG A 22 6.43 -0.31 5.19
CA ARG A 22 6.93 1.07 5.28
C ARG A 22 7.33 1.60 3.90
N LEU A 23 8.14 0.86 3.15
CA LEU A 23 8.61 1.28 1.83
C LEU A 23 7.46 1.51 0.83
N ILE A 24 6.44 0.65 0.85
CA ILE A 24 5.26 0.80 0.01
C ILE A 24 4.43 2.01 0.45
N THR A 25 4.25 2.20 1.76
CA THR A 25 3.52 3.34 2.32
C THR A 25 4.20 4.65 1.95
N ASP A 26 5.52 4.75 2.16
CA ASP A 26 6.33 5.91 1.78
C ASP A 26 6.15 6.25 0.29
N TRP A 27 6.35 5.24 -0.56
CA TRP A 27 6.27 5.41 -2.00
C TRP A 27 4.86 5.78 -2.46
N HIS A 28 3.82 5.12 -1.96
CA HIS A 28 2.44 5.40 -2.37
C HIS A 28 2.00 6.79 -1.91
N ALA A 29 2.23 7.11 -0.64
CA ALA A 29 1.85 8.40 -0.05
C ALA A 29 2.50 9.56 -0.82
N THR A 30 3.79 9.43 -1.16
CA THR A 30 4.53 10.45 -1.92
C THR A 30 4.07 10.51 -3.38
N THR A 31 3.97 9.36 -4.06
CA THR A 31 3.65 9.31 -5.51
C THR A 31 2.25 9.82 -5.81
N PHE A 32 1.29 9.56 -4.91
CA PHE A 32 -0.11 9.90 -5.11
C PHE A 32 -0.60 11.04 -4.21
N LYS A 33 0.32 11.70 -3.50
CA LYS A 33 0.03 12.81 -2.57
C LYS A 33 -1.13 12.53 -1.64
N ALA A 34 -1.11 11.34 -1.05
CA ALA A 34 -2.16 10.89 -0.14
C ALA A 34 -1.60 10.74 1.28
N PRO A 35 -2.42 10.90 2.33
CA PRO A 35 -2.04 10.57 3.70
C PRO A 35 -1.50 9.14 3.82
N ARG A 36 -0.56 8.86 4.72
CA ARG A 36 0.00 7.49 4.84
C ARG A 36 -1.00 6.50 5.39
N PHE A 37 -1.84 6.94 6.33
CA PHE A 37 -2.76 6.04 7.06
C PHE A 37 -3.73 5.28 6.15
N ILE A 38 -3.96 5.78 4.94
CA ILE A 38 -4.84 5.17 3.96
C ILE A 38 -4.23 3.99 3.20
N VAL A 39 -2.93 3.73 3.38
CA VAL A 39 -2.20 2.66 2.68
C VAL A 39 -2.27 1.39 3.49
N ASN A 40 -3.01 0.40 2.99
CA ASN A 40 -3.19 -0.87 3.68
C ASN A 40 -2.25 -1.93 3.09
N CYS A 41 -1.51 -2.63 3.96
CA CYS A 41 -0.66 -3.77 3.58
C CYS A 41 -1.10 -5.02 4.35
N ARG A 42 -1.22 -6.15 3.66
CA ARG A 42 -1.55 -7.45 4.25
C ARG A 42 -0.57 -8.50 3.77
N PHE A 43 -0.15 -9.37 4.69
CA PHE A 43 0.75 -10.49 4.39
C PHE A 43 0.04 -11.81 4.71
N VAL A 44 -0.16 -12.61 3.68
CA VAL A 44 -0.77 -13.94 3.74
C VAL A 44 0.34 -14.97 3.56
N ASP A 45 0.63 -15.69 4.63
CA ASP A 45 1.61 -16.78 4.62
C ASP A 45 0.96 -18.04 4.03
N ILE A 46 1.35 -18.41 2.81
CA ILE A 46 0.80 -19.58 2.11
C ILE A 46 1.72 -20.80 2.18
N ARG A 47 2.77 -20.75 3.01
CA ARG A 47 3.68 -21.89 3.19
C ARG A 47 2.95 -23.10 3.76
N ALA A 48 2.11 -22.87 4.78
CA ALA A 48 1.37 -23.91 5.49
C ALA A 48 0.14 -24.44 4.74
N SER A 49 -0.34 -23.73 3.72
CA SER A 49 -1.47 -24.20 2.88
C SER A 49 -1.11 -25.48 2.12
N SER A 50 -2.08 -26.27 1.62
CA SER A 50 -1.74 -27.41 0.76
C SER A 50 -1.13 -26.93 -0.55
N SER A 51 -0.14 -27.63 -1.11
CA SER A 51 0.33 -27.37 -2.48
C SER A 51 -0.68 -27.79 -3.54
N GLU A 52 -1.62 -28.66 -3.18
CA GLU A 52 -2.68 -29.14 -4.08
C GLU A 52 -3.72 -28.07 -4.41
N ASP A 53 -3.73 -26.95 -3.68
CA ASP A 53 -4.65 -25.83 -3.89
C ASP A 53 -4.10 -24.76 -4.86
N PHE A 54 -2.83 -24.87 -5.27
CA PHE A 54 -2.16 -23.83 -6.06
C PHE A 54 -1.72 -24.36 -7.41
N TRP A 55 -2.28 -23.77 -8.47
CA TRP A 55 -2.01 -24.17 -9.84
C TRP A 55 -1.67 -22.96 -10.69
N VAL A 56 -0.60 -23.07 -11.47
CA VAL A 56 -0.19 -22.07 -12.46
C VAL A 56 0.04 -22.78 -13.78
N GLY A 57 -0.70 -22.38 -14.82
CA GLY A 57 -0.61 -23.02 -16.14
C GLY A 57 -0.89 -24.53 -16.11
N GLY A 58 -1.81 -24.97 -15.24
CA GLY A 58 -2.15 -26.40 -15.08
C GLY A 58 -1.12 -27.23 -14.30
N ARG A 59 -0.12 -26.61 -13.67
CA ARG A 59 0.87 -27.31 -12.83
C ARG A 59 0.76 -26.86 -11.37
N GLN A 60 0.89 -27.80 -10.44
CA GLN A 60 0.97 -27.48 -9.01
C GLN A 60 2.19 -26.61 -8.76
N LEU A 61 1.96 -25.37 -8.33
CA LEU A 61 3.01 -24.39 -8.13
C LEU A 61 2.53 -23.29 -7.20
N LYS A 62 3.18 -23.19 -6.02
CA LYS A 62 3.08 -22.01 -5.17
C LYS A 62 4.14 -20.99 -5.56
N THR A 63 3.74 -19.73 -5.59
CA THR A 63 4.62 -18.60 -5.91
C THR A 63 4.32 -17.43 -5.00
N ASN A 64 5.28 -16.51 -4.82
CA ASN A 64 4.94 -15.23 -4.23
C ASN A 64 4.13 -14.41 -5.23
N LYS A 65 3.04 -13.81 -4.76
CA LYS A 65 2.15 -12.97 -5.54
C LYS A 65 1.80 -11.70 -4.78
N LEU A 66 1.63 -10.61 -5.51
CA LEU A 66 1.10 -9.37 -4.98
C LEU A 66 -0.22 -9.04 -5.67
N MET A 67 -1.29 -8.96 -4.89
CA MET A 67 -2.58 -8.45 -5.31
C MET A 67 -2.68 -6.99 -4.85
N ILE A 68 -2.92 -6.07 -5.79
CA ILE A 68 -3.06 -4.64 -5.50
C ILE A 68 -4.49 -4.23 -5.84
N THR A 69 -5.26 -3.88 -4.82
CA THR A 69 -6.60 -3.31 -5.01
C THR A 69 -6.52 -1.80 -4.90
N LEU A 70 -6.99 -1.09 -5.92
CA LEU A 70 -6.99 0.37 -5.99
C LEU A 70 -8.40 0.91 -6.19
N ARG A 71 -8.57 2.21 -5.92
CA ARG A 71 -9.77 2.97 -6.31
C ARG A 71 -9.97 2.90 -7.83
N SER A 72 -11.22 2.65 -8.25
CA SER A 72 -11.63 2.67 -9.65
C SER A 72 -11.58 4.10 -10.23
N GLY A 73 -11.75 4.23 -11.55
CA GLY A 73 -11.92 5.54 -12.19
C GLY A 73 -10.67 6.43 -12.29
N THR A 74 -9.46 5.89 -12.06
CA THR A 74 -8.22 6.67 -12.05
C THR A 74 -7.72 7.12 -13.43
N GLY A 75 -8.24 6.54 -14.52
CA GLY A 75 -7.78 6.84 -15.87
C GLY A 75 -6.30 6.55 -16.15
N ARG A 76 -5.65 5.72 -15.32
CA ARG A 76 -4.22 5.41 -15.46
C ARG A 76 -3.89 4.75 -16.80
N THR A 77 -2.77 5.13 -17.39
CA THR A 77 -2.26 4.55 -18.64
C THR A 77 -1.55 3.21 -18.40
N ALA A 78 -1.31 2.46 -19.47
CA ALA A 78 -0.56 1.19 -19.40
C ALA A 78 0.86 1.40 -18.84
N GLU A 79 1.53 2.49 -19.23
CA GLU A 79 2.88 2.84 -18.77
C GLU A 79 2.90 3.15 -17.28
N GLN A 80 1.86 3.83 -16.78
CA GLN A 80 1.72 4.09 -15.34
C GLN A 80 1.51 2.80 -14.56
N TYR A 81 0.68 1.87 -15.05
CA TYR A 81 0.52 0.56 -14.42
C TYR A 81 1.83 -0.25 -14.45
N ALA A 82 2.55 -0.27 -15.57
CA ALA A 82 3.85 -0.92 -15.67
C ALA A 82 4.86 -0.31 -14.68
N GLY A 83 4.87 1.02 -14.53
CA GLY A 83 5.70 1.72 -13.56
C GLY A 83 5.40 1.31 -12.11
N ILE A 84 4.12 1.24 -11.74
CA ILE A 84 3.68 0.76 -10.41
C ILE A 84 4.16 -0.69 -10.20
N THR A 85 3.89 -1.57 -11.16
CA THR A 85 4.26 -2.99 -11.07
C THR A 85 5.77 -3.17 -10.89
N ASN A 86 6.57 -2.52 -11.74
CA ASN A 86 8.03 -2.60 -11.66
C ASN A 86 8.56 -2.06 -10.32
N LYS A 87 7.97 -0.98 -9.81
CA LYS A 87 8.35 -0.44 -8.51
C LYS A 87 8.04 -1.43 -7.38
N MET A 88 6.90 -2.11 -7.40
CA MET A 88 6.56 -3.12 -6.38
C MET A 88 7.51 -4.31 -6.40
N VAL A 89 7.91 -4.79 -7.59
CA VAL A 89 8.91 -5.85 -7.72
C VAL A 89 10.26 -5.41 -7.13
N SER A 90 10.70 -4.17 -7.41
CA SER A 90 11.92 -3.62 -6.81
C SER A 90 11.83 -3.54 -5.28
N LEU A 91 10.75 -2.99 -4.72
CA LEU A 91 10.60 -2.87 -3.27
C LEU A 91 10.55 -4.24 -2.58
N TRP A 92 9.93 -5.24 -3.21
CA TRP A 92 9.95 -6.62 -2.73
C TRP A 92 11.38 -7.16 -2.68
N ASN A 93 12.12 -7.08 -3.79
CA ASN A 93 13.48 -7.59 -3.88
C ASN A 93 14.41 -6.95 -2.84
N ASP A 94 14.28 -5.63 -2.63
CA ASP A 94 15.06 -4.90 -1.63
C ASP A 94 14.71 -5.29 -0.19
N SER A 95 13.48 -5.72 0.06
CA SER A 95 12.99 -6.05 1.41
C SER A 95 13.32 -7.48 1.84
N ILE A 96 13.59 -8.38 0.89
CA ILE A 96 13.77 -9.83 1.14
C ILE A 96 15.21 -10.31 0.88
N GLN A 97 16.17 -9.40 0.72
CA GLN A 97 17.57 -9.72 0.42
C GLN A 97 18.16 -10.73 1.41
N GLU A 98 17.94 -10.50 2.71
CA GLU A 98 18.50 -11.30 3.81
C GLU A 98 17.72 -12.59 4.13
N VAL A 99 16.55 -12.79 3.50
CA VAL A 99 15.72 -13.98 3.73
C VAL A 99 16.47 -15.22 3.25
N GLN A 100 16.51 -16.28 4.05
CA GLN A 100 17.16 -17.53 3.67
C GLN A 100 16.23 -18.36 2.77
N ALA A 101 16.38 -18.21 1.46
CA ALA A 101 15.65 -18.95 0.42
C ALA A 101 16.44 -18.89 -0.90
N THR A 102 16.16 -19.81 -1.82
CA THR A 102 16.79 -19.79 -3.15
C THR A 102 16.37 -18.54 -3.93
N GLY A 103 17.19 -18.10 -4.89
CA GLY A 103 16.85 -16.97 -5.75
C GLY A 103 15.50 -17.13 -6.45
N ARG A 104 15.17 -18.36 -6.88
CA ARG A 104 13.89 -18.70 -7.51
C ARG A 104 12.70 -18.57 -6.56
N GLU A 105 12.85 -19.00 -5.31
CA GLU A 105 11.79 -18.87 -4.29
C GLU A 105 11.58 -17.42 -3.86
N LYS A 106 12.62 -16.58 -3.98
CA LYS A 106 12.57 -15.16 -3.65
C LYS A 106 11.80 -14.32 -4.66
N GLU A 107 11.62 -14.79 -5.90
CA GLU A 107 10.97 -14.01 -6.94
C GLU A 107 9.50 -13.71 -6.61
N LEU A 108 9.10 -12.45 -6.80
CA LEU A 108 7.69 -12.05 -6.89
C LEU A 108 7.20 -12.36 -8.30
N LYS A 109 6.60 -13.54 -8.48
CA LYS A 109 6.27 -14.08 -9.81
C LYS A 109 5.13 -13.35 -10.48
N ASP A 110 4.12 -12.96 -9.70
CA ASP A 110 2.92 -12.34 -10.21
C ASP A 110 2.59 -11.06 -9.44
N VAL A 111 2.24 -10.01 -10.18
CA VAL A 111 1.70 -8.76 -9.64
C VAL A 111 0.43 -8.42 -10.40
N PHE A 112 -0.69 -8.33 -9.70
CA PHE A 112 -1.98 -8.00 -10.27
C PHE A 112 -2.48 -6.68 -9.70
N ILE A 113 -2.94 -5.77 -10.58
CA ILE A 113 -3.55 -4.50 -10.18
C ILE A 113 -5.03 -4.52 -10.57
N MET A 114 -5.90 -4.31 -9.59
CA MET A 114 -7.35 -4.32 -9.73
C MET A 114 -7.92 -2.96 -9.31
N GLY A 115 -8.70 -2.32 -10.18
CA GLY A 115 -9.51 -1.15 -9.80
C GLY A 115 -10.87 -1.61 -9.29
N SER A 116 -11.12 -1.52 -7.98
CA SER A 116 -12.30 -2.17 -7.37
C SER A 116 -13.05 -1.34 -6.33
N TYR A 117 -12.45 -0.31 -5.75
CA TYR A 117 -13.16 0.52 -4.77
C TYR A 117 -13.82 1.72 -5.44
N ASP A 118 -15.15 1.78 -5.40
CA ASP A 118 -15.92 2.96 -5.81
C ASP A 118 -16.10 3.96 -4.66
N SER A 119 -16.15 3.45 -3.43
CA SER A 119 -16.26 4.22 -2.18
C SER A 119 -15.37 3.63 -1.09
N ALA A 120 -14.92 4.47 -0.16
CA ALA A 120 -14.13 4.05 0.99
C ALA A 120 -14.45 4.94 2.20
N PHE A 121 -14.71 4.29 3.33
CA PHE A 121 -14.84 4.91 4.64
C PHE A 121 -13.76 4.31 5.53
N GLU A 122 -12.73 5.09 5.86
CA GLU A 122 -11.65 4.63 6.75
C GLU A 122 -11.45 5.63 7.87
N ARG A 123 -11.23 5.09 9.08
CA ARG A 123 -10.93 5.87 10.29
C ARG A 123 -11.92 7.01 10.57
N GLY A 124 -13.19 6.82 10.21
CA GLY A 124 -14.24 7.81 10.47
C GLY A 124 -14.49 8.79 9.31
N PHE A 125 -13.80 8.67 8.18
CA PHE A 125 -13.94 9.62 7.08
C PHE A 125 -14.29 8.95 5.76
N MET A 126 -15.19 9.60 5.02
CA MET A 126 -15.38 9.31 3.60
C MET A 126 -14.19 9.85 2.83
N LEU A 127 -13.56 8.98 2.05
CA LEU A 127 -12.30 9.32 1.39
C LEU A 127 -12.56 9.84 -0.02
N PRO A 128 -11.74 10.80 -0.49
CA PRO A 128 -11.97 11.48 -1.74
C PRO A 128 -11.55 10.61 -2.93
N MET A 129 -12.00 10.99 -4.13
CA MET A 129 -11.48 10.40 -5.35
C MET A 129 -9.96 10.67 -5.50
N PRO A 130 -9.22 9.86 -6.26
CA PRO A 130 -7.79 10.09 -6.49
C PRO A 130 -7.53 11.49 -7.06
N GLY A 131 -6.45 12.13 -6.60
CA GLY A 131 -6.10 13.51 -6.98
C GLY A 131 -6.86 14.61 -6.23
N LYS A 132 -7.67 14.26 -5.23
CA LYS A 132 -8.44 15.19 -4.39
C LYS A 132 -8.02 15.20 -2.92
N PHE A 133 -6.90 14.57 -2.59
CA PHE A 133 -6.44 14.46 -1.20
C PHE A 133 -5.99 15.79 -0.60
N GLU A 134 -5.39 16.70 -1.37
CA GLU A 134 -4.96 18.01 -0.86
C GLU A 134 -6.17 18.85 -0.38
N GLU A 135 -7.20 18.95 -1.21
CA GLU A 135 -8.48 19.62 -0.91
C GLU A 135 -9.19 18.95 0.29
N TRP A 136 -9.34 17.63 0.25
CA TRP A 136 -9.98 16.87 1.32
C TRP A 136 -9.24 16.98 2.65
N VAL A 137 -7.89 17.05 2.65
CA VAL A 137 -7.11 17.25 3.87
C VAL A 137 -7.45 18.60 4.50
N ALA A 138 -7.49 19.66 3.70
CA ALA A 138 -7.79 21.02 4.17
C ALA A 138 -9.18 21.10 4.82
N GLU A 139 -10.18 20.47 4.20
CA GLU A 139 -11.55 20.42 4.69
C GLU A 139 -11.68 19.69 6.05
N ASN A 140 -10.79 18.74 6.33
CA ASN A 140 -10.88 17.87 7.50
C ASN A 140 -9.80 18.14 8.56
N GLU A 141 -8.88 19.09 8.32
CA GLU A 141 -7.71 19.34 9.17
C GLU A 141 -8.07 19.58 10.63
N ALA A 142 -9.11 20.40 10.89
CA ALA A 142 -9.57 20.68 12.24
C ALA A 142 -9.94 19.39 13.01
N LYS A 143 -10.61 18.45 12.33
CA LYS A 143 -10.99 17.17 12.94
C LYS A 143 -9.79 16.26 13.14
N PHE A 144 -8.82 16.26 12.22
CA PHE A 144 -7.57 15.50 12.40
C PHE A 144 -6.82 15.97 13.64
N ARG A 145 -6.70 17.30 13.83
CA ARG A 145 -6.04 17.88 15.01
C ARG A 145 -6.81 17.57 16.30
N GLU A 146 -8.14 17.58 16.26
CA GLU A 146 -8.98 17.14 17.40
C GLU A 146 -8.66 15.69 17.78
N LEU A 147 -8.69 14.76 16.81
CA LEU A 147 -8.42 13.34 17.04
C LEU A 147 -6.99 13.10 17.54
N ALA A 148 -6.00 13.80 16.97
CA ALA A 148 -4.62 13.75 17.41
C ALA A 148 -4.46 14.22 18.87
N SER A 149 -5.10 15.33 19.22
CA SER A 149 -5.11 15.86 20.60
C SER A 149 -5.85 14.95 21.59
N GLY A 150 -6.81 14.16 21.09
CA GLY A 150 -7.52 13.12 21.83
C GLY A 150 -6.72 11.84 22.04
N GLY A 151 -5.49 11.73 21.51
CA GLY A 151 -4.61 10.59 21.72
C GLY A 151 -4.63 9.52 20.64
N ASP A 152 -5.26 9.75 19.48
CA ASP A 152 -5.20 8.81 18.37
C ASP A 152 -3.85 8.92 17.63
N GLU A 153 -2.98 7.94 17.84
CA GLU A 153 -1.61 7.89 17.28
C GLU A 153 -1.57 8.02 15.75
N ILE A 154 -2.57 7.48 15.04
CA ILE A 154 -2.61 7.59 13.57
C ILE A 154 -2.87 9.02 13.13
N PHE A 155 -3.69 9.76 13.88
CA PHE A 155 -3.93 11.17 13.59
C PHE A 155 -2.79 12.06 14.11
N GLN A 156 -2.05 11.64 15.13
CA GLN A 156 -0.80 12.31 15.53
C GLN A 156 0.24 12.22 14.41
N ASP A 157 0.45 11.02 13.86
CA ASP A 157 1.30 10.81 12.67
C ASP A 157 0.80 11.64 11.48
N LEU A 158 -0.52 11.66 11.23
CA LEU A 158 -1.09 12.47 10.15
C LEU A 158 -0.81 13.96 10.34
N VAL A 159 -0.97 14.51 11.54
CA VAL A 159 -0.70 15.93 11.81
C VAL A 159 0.77 16.25 11.57
N GLU A 160 1.70 15.37 11.98
CA GLU A 160 3.12 15.51 11.64
C GLU A 160 3.35 15.49 10.11
N GLU A 161 2.65 14.62 9.38
CA GLU A 161 2.69 14.62 7.91
C GLU A 161 2.24 15.96 7.33
N LEU A 162 1.15 16.55 7.83
CA LEU A 162 0.63 17.84 7.34
C LEU A 162 1.66 18.97 7.56
N GLU A 163 2.37 18.91 8.68
CA GLU A 163 3.38 19.90 9.07
C GLU A 163 4.72 19.73 8.35
N THR A 164 4.97 18.58 7.73
CA THR A 164 6.25 18.27 7.08
C THR A 164 6.15 18.21 5.56
N ARG A 165 5.00 17.78 5.01
CA ARG A 165 4.80 17.56 3.57
C ARG A 165 4.30 18.82 2.84
N PRO A 166 5.06 19.38 1.87
CA PRO A 166 4.71 20.65 1.22
C PRO A 166 3.34 20.68 0.54
N GLU A 167 2.91 19.55 -0.04
CA GLU A 167 1.62 19.45 -0.73
C GLU A 167 0.41 19.72 0.17
N PHE A 168 0.53 19.50 1.48
CA PHE A 168 -0.55 19.73 2.43
C PHE A 168 -0.52 21.10 3.11
N LYS A 169 0.57 21.87 2.95
CA LYS A 169 0.71 23.21 3.57
C LYS A 169 0.03 24.33 2.80
N VAL A 170 -0.24 24.12 1.51
CA VAL A 170 -0.70 25.20 0.60
C VAL A 170 -2.19 25.51 0.77
N ALA A 171 -2.96 24.61 1.40
CA ALA A 171 -4.41 24.72 1.48
C ALA A 171 -4.93 25.54 2.68
N SER A 172 -4.05 26.04 3.56
CA SER A 172 -4.44 26.81 4.75
C SER A 172 -4.59 28.34 4.51
N ASN A 173 -4.50 28.80 3.26
CA ASN A 173 -4.49 30.24 2.89
C ASN A 173 -5.63 30.66 1.93
N VAL A 174 -6.86 30.17 2.15
CA VAL A 174 -8.06 30.75 1.52
C VAL A 174 -9.17 30.90 2.55
#